data_AF-A0A972N134-F1
#
_entry.id   AF-A0A972N134-F1
#
_cell.length_a   1.000
_cell.length_b   1.000
_cell.length_c   1.000
_cell.angle_alpha   90.00
_cell.angle_beta   90.00
_cell.angle_gamma   90.00
#
_symmetry.space_group_name_H-M   'P 1'
#
loop_
_entity.id
_entity.type
_entity.pdbx_description
1 polymer ?
#
loop_
_entity_poly.entity_id
_entity_poly.type
_entity_poly.pdbx_seq_one_letter_code
_entity_poly.pdbx_strand_id
1 'polypeptide(L)'
;MRSRILGAMAYLPFLFILILFLPKDKFVIFHIRQGFVLSTLWLLWLFVWRFVPLVGWALLAPVGLIFLIYLTIFGMVKAASGHVEPLPIVGRWADRLRL
;
A
#
# COMPACT_ATOMS: atom_id res chain seq x y z
N MET A 1 -16.93 -12.49 0.58
CA MET A 1 -16.21 -12.34 -0.71
C MET A 1 -15.97 -10.89 -1.10
N ARG A 2 -17.02 -10.05 -1.15
CA ARG A 2 -16.91 -8.60 -1.45
C ARG A 2 -15.83 -7.86 -0.64
N SER A 3 -15.80 -8.01 0.69
CA SER A 3 -14.81 -7.34 1.55
C SER A 3 -13.36 -7.70 1.21
N ARG A 4 -13.10 -8.95 0.78
CA ARG A 4 -11.76 -9.41 0.38
C ARG A 4 -11.29 -8.74 -0.91
N ILE A 5 -12.20 -8.61 -1.88
CA ILE A 5 -11.93 -7.91 -3.14
C ILE A 5 -11.64 -6.44 -2.86
N LEU A 6 -12.49 -5.76 -2.07
CA LEU A 6 -12.27 -4.36 -1.69
C LEU A 6 -10.98 -4.18 -0.89
N GLY A 7 -10.66 -5.10 0.02
CA GLY A 7 -9.41 -5.07 0.77
C GLY A 7 -8.18 -5.23 -0.13
N ALA A 8 -8.21 -6.14 -1.10
CA ALA A 8 -7.11 -6.32 -2.06
C ALA A 8 -6.95 -5.10 -2.96
N MET A 9 -8.06 -4.56 -3.48
CA MET A 9 -8.07 -3.35 -4.30
C MET A 9 -7.51 -2.13 -3.58
N ALA A 10 -7.60 -2.06 -2.24
CA ALA A 10 -7.07 -0.93 -1.47
C ALA A 10 -5.54 -0.78 -1.57
N TYR A 11 -4.81 -1.84 -1.94
CA TYR A 11 -3.36 -1.79 -2.13
C TYR A 11 -2.94 -1.29 -3.52
N LEU A 12 -3.86 -1.18 -4.48
CA LEU A 12 -3.57 -0.51 -5.73
C LEU A 12 -3.39 0.99 -5.46
N PRO A 13 -2.31 1.63 -5.95
CA PRO A 13 -2.01 3.02 -5.64
C PRO A 13 -3.22 3.94 -5.86
N PHE A 14 -3.55 4.73 -4.85
CA PHE A 14 -4.66 5.70 -4.81
C PHE A 14 -6.08 5.13 -4.90
N LEU A 15 -6.25 3.84 -5.19
CA LEU A 15 -7.58 3.23 -5.32
C LEU A 15 -8.33 3.14 -3.98
N PHE A 16 -7.60 3.16 -2.86
CA PHE A 16 -8.18 3.27 -1.52
C PHE A 16 -9.10 4.49 -1.37
N ILE A 17 -8.86 5.58 -2.11
CA ILE A 17 -9.68 6.80 -2.07
C ILE A 17 -11.11 6.50 -2.55
N LEU A 18 -11.24 5.75 -3.64
CA LEU A 18 -12.55 5.36 -4.17
C LEU A 18 -13.27 4.41 -3.19
N ILE A 19 -12.51 3.49 -2.58
CA ILE A 19 -13.04 2.48 -1.67
C ILE A 19 -13.53 3.12 -0.35
N LEU A 20 -12.97 4.27 0.06
CA LEU A 20 -13.46 5.01 1.23
C LEU A 20 -14.95 5.41 1.12
N PHE A 21 -15.47 5.59 -0.10
CA PHE A 21 -16.88 5.96 -0.32
C PHE A 21 -17.81 4.75 -0.43
N LEU A 22 -17.27 3.53 -0.44
CA LEU A 22 -18.07 2.31 -0.51
C LEU A 22 -18.44 1.81 0.90
N PRO A 23 -19.55 1.06 1.04
CA PRO A 23 -19.86 0.34 2.28
C PRO A 23 -18.69 -0.56 2.68
N LYS A 24 -18.15 -0.33 3.88
CA LYS A 24 -16.92 -0.95 4.36
C LYS A 24 -17.11 -1.50 5.79
N ASP A 25 -16.58 -2.68 6.02
CA ASP A 25 -16.49 -3.30 7.34
C ASP A 25 -15.10 -3.05 7.97
N LYS A 26 -14.88 -3.56 9.19
CA LYS A 26 -13.59 -3.40 9.89
C LYS A 26 -12.41 -4.00 9.11
N PHE A 27 -12.66 -5.05 8.34
CA PHE A 27 -11.65 -5.71 7.50
C PHE A 27 -11.20 -4.79 6.35
N VAL A 28 -12.16 -4.20 5.63
CA VAL A 28 -11.85 -3.26 4.55
C VAL A 28 -11.16 -2.00 5.10
N ILE A 29 -11.59 -1.48 6.26
CA ILE A 29 -10.97 -0.31 6.90
C ILE A 29 -9.49 -0.57 7.22
N PHE A 30 -9.16 -1.76 7.74
CA PHE A 30 -7.77 -2.13 7.99
C PHE A 30 -6.91 -2.05 6.72
N HIS A 31 -7.37 -2.67 5.62
CA HIS A 31 -6.62 -2.66 4.36
C HIS A 31 -6.61 -1.29 3.68
N ILE A 32 -7.64 -0.45 3.85
CA ILE A 32 -7.63 0.96 3.41
C ILE A 32 -6.50 1.74 4.10
N ARG A 33 -6.34 1.61 5.42
CA ARG A 33 -5.28 2.32 6.16
C ARG A 33 -3.89 1.90 5.67
N GLN A 34 -3.69 0.61 5.41
CA GLN A 34 -2.44 0.09 4.86
C GLN A 34 -2.21 0.58 3.42
N GLY A 35 -3.25 0.53 2.58
CA GLY A 35 -3.24 1.02 1.21
C GLY A 35 -2.94 2.52 1.10
N PHE A 36 -3.43 3.33 2.04
CA PHE A 36 -3.07 4.74 2.16
C PHE A 36 -1.57 4.92 2.39
N VAL A 37 -1.00 4.26 3.42
CA VAL A 37 0.44 4.36 3.73
C VAL A 37 1.27 3.94 2.53
N LEU A 38 0.92 2.81 1.90
CA LEU A 38 1.65 2.30 0.74
C LEU A 38 1.54 3.26 -0.47
N SER A 39 0.37 3.86 -0.71
CA SER A 39 0.19 4.85 -1.78
C SER A 39 1.01 6.12 -1.52
N THR A 40 1.11 6.56 -0.26
CA THR A 40 1.99 7.67 0.11
C THR A 40 3.46 7.33 -0.16
N LEU A 41 3.88 6.10 0.13
CA LEU A 41 5.25 5.65 -0.18
C LEU A 41 5.53 5.59 -1.68
N TRP A 42 4.56 5.12 -2.49
CA TRP A 42 4.64 5.20 -3.94
C TRP A 42 4.81 6.65 -4.42
N LEU A 43 4.04 7.59 -3.88
CA LEU A 43 4.13 9.00 -4.25
C LEU A 43 5.51 9.59 -3.88
N LEU A 44 5.99 9.33 -2.66
CA LEU A 44 7.30 9.78 -2.20
C LEU A 44 8.43 9.20 -3.06
N TRP A 45 8.32 7.91 -3.42
CA TRP A 45 9.28 7.25 -4.28
C TRP A 45 9.38 7.90 -5.67
N LEU A 46 8.23 8.14 -6.32
CA LEU A 46 8.17 8.81 -7.61
C LEU A 46 8.67 10.26 -7.54
N PHE A 47 8.38 10.96 -6.44
CA PHE A 47 8.86 12.31 -6.21
C PHE A 47 10.39 12.34 -6.07
N VAL A 48 10.97 11.54 -5.18
CA VAL A 48 12.42 11.47 -4.94
C VAL A 48 13.17 11.08 -6.21
N TRP A 49 12.63 10.16 -7.01
CA TRP A 49 13.20 9.76 -8.29
C TRP A 49 13.54 10.94 -9.21
N ARG A 50 12.74 12.01 -9.17
CA ARG A 50 12.91 13.17 -10.05
C ARG A 50 14.11 14.06 -9.69
N PHE A 51 14.59 14.00 -8.44
CA PHE A 51 15.58 14.96 -7.92
C PHE A 51 16.96 14.35 -7.64
N VAL A 52 17.10 13.03 -7.60
CA VAL A 52 18.38 12.38 -7.26
C VAL A 52 19.25 12.15 -8.51
N PRO A 53 20.52 12.61 -8.53
CA PRO A 53 21.44 12.37 -9.64
C PRO A 53 21.71 10.87 -9.89
N LEU A 54 21.84 10.50 -11.16
CA LEU A 54 21.69 9.13 -11.68
C LEU A 54 22.68 8.07 -11.14
N VAL A 55 23.91 8.44 -10.73
CA VAL A 55 24.98 7.44 -10.51
C VAL A 55 24.73 6.55 -9.28
N GLY A 56 24.36 7.13 -8.14
CA GLY A 56 23.98 6.35 -6.95
C GLY A 56 22.52 5.85 -7.00
N TRP A 57 21.68 6.56 -7.76
CA TRP A 57 20.27 6.21 -7.86
C TRP A 57 20.07 4.96 -8.71
N ALA A 58 20.83 4.75 -9.79
CA ALA A 58 20.65 3.62 -10.72
C ALA A 58 20.56 2.23 -10.06
N LEU A 59 21.20 2.01 -8.90
CA LEU A 59 21.12 0.76 -8.14
C LEU A 59 20.04 0.76 -7.05
N LEU A 60 19.86 1.86 -6.33
CA LEU A 60 18.86 1.97 -5.26
C LEU A 60 17.44 2.05 -5.81
N ALA A 61 17.30 2.65 -6.99
CA ALA A 61 16.10 2.81 -7.77
C ALA A 61 15.34 1.48 -7.99
N PRO A 62 15.92 0.47 -8.68
CA PRO A 62 15.23 -0.80 -8.87
C PRO A 62 14.86 -1.49 -7.55
N VAL A 63 15.73 -1.41 -6.53
CA VAL A 63 15.51 -2.08 -5.25
C VAL A 63 14.29 -1.51 -4.53
N GLY A 64 14.18 -0.18 -4.44
CA GLY A 64 13.02 0.46 -3.84
C GLY A 64 11.71 0.16 -4.60
N LEU A 65 11.76 0.14 -5.93
CA LEU A 65 10.62 -0.24 -6.76
C LEU A 65 10.16 -1.67 -6.49
N ILE A 66 11.10 -2.63 -6.51
CA ILE A 66 10.82 -4.05 -6.22
C ILE A 66 10.21 -4.21 -4.83
N PHE A 67 10.75 -3.49 -3.84
CA PHE A 67 10.22 -3.53 -2.48
C PHE A 67 8.77 -3.00 -2.40
N LEU A 68 8.45 -1.88 -3.06
CA LEU A 68 7.08 -1.35 -3.10
C LEU A 68 6.11 -2.29 -3.82
N ILE A 69 6.54 -2.92 -4.91
CA ILE A 69 5.75 -3.94 -5.62
C ILE A 69 5.52 -5.14 -4.71
N TYR A 70 6.55 -5.61 -4.02
CA TYR A 70 6.46 -6.70 -3.04
C TYR A 70 5.42 -6.39 -1.96
N LEU A 71 5.47 -5.21 -1.34
CA LEU A 71 4.48 -4.80 -0.34
C LEU A 71 3.05 -4.75 -0.91
N THR A 72 2.91 -4.25 -2.15
CA THR A 72 1.61 -4.19 -2.85
C THR A 72 1.03 -5.59 -3.02
N ILE A 73 1.81 -6.52 -3.58
CA ILE A 73 1.38 -7.91 -3.79
C ILE A 73 1.12 -8.61 -2.45
N PHE A 74 1.98 -8.44 -1.46
CA PHE A 74 1.82 -9.04 -0.14
C PHE A 74 0.48 -8.63 0.48
N GLY A 75 0.18 -7.32 0.49
CA GLY A 75 -1.08 -6.79 0.99
C GLY A 75 -2.29 -7.33 0.24
N MET A 76 -2.22 -7.34 -1.10
CA MET A 76 -3.29 -7.90 -1.96
C MET A 76 -3.56 -9.36 -1.65
N VAL A 77 -2.52 -10.19 -1.54
CA VAL A 77 -2.64 -11.63 -1.23
C VAL A 77 -3.25 -11.83 0.15
N LYS A 78 -2.76 -11.13 1.19
CA LYS A 78 -3.32 -11.25 2.54
C LYS A 78 -4.79 -10.86 2.58
N ALA A 79 -5.17 -9.76 1.92
CA ALA A 79 -6.56 -9.35 1.83
C ALA A 79 -7.43 -10.34 1.05
N ALA A 80 -6.95 -10.84 -0.10
CA ALA A 80 -7.67 -11.83 -0.91
C ALA A 80 -7.88 -13.14 -0.15
N SER A 81 -6.91 -13.55 0.68
CA SER A 81 -7.00 -14.71 1.57
C SER A 81 -7.81 -14.43 2.86
N GLY A 82 -8.24 -13.20 3.11
CA GLY A 82 -9.05 -12.83 4.27
C GLY A 82 -8.26 -12.62 5.58
N HIS A 83 -6.96 -12.39 5.50
CA HIS A 83 -6.09 -12.17 6.65
C HIS A 83 -5.93 -10.68 6.96
N VAL A 84 -6.04 -10.34 8.25
CA VAL A 84 -5.73 -9.01 8.79
C VAL A 84 -4.27 -9.04 9.25
N GLU A 85 -3.36 -8.83 8.32
CA GLU A 85 -1.93 -8.90 8.57
C GLU A 85 -1.24 -7.62 8.11
N PRO A 86 -0.43 -6.97 8.96
CA PRO A 86 0.22 -5.73 8.61
C PRO A 86 1.31 -5.94 7.56
N LEU A 87 1.45 -5.00 6.62
CA LEU A 87 2.59 -4.94 5.72
C LEU A 87 3.92 -5.04 6.48
N PRO A 88 4.91 -5.80 5.97
CA PRO A 88 6.24 -5.84 6.52
C PRO A 88 6.84 -4.44 6.64
N ILE A 89 7.49 -4.16 7.78
CA ILE A 89 8.21 -2.91 8.09
C ILE A 89 7.31 -1.68 8.27
N VAL A 90 6.43 -1.39 7.31
CA VAL A 90 5.63 -0.16 7.24
C VAL A 90 4.21 -0.30 7.78
N GLY A 91 3.74 -1.53 8.01
CA GLY A 91 2.35 -1.79 8.39
C GLY A 91 1.93 -1.14 9.70
N ARG A 92 2.85 -0.99 10.66
CA ARG A 92 2.62 -0.31 11.95
C ARG A 92 2.35 1.20 11.81
N TRP A 93 2.73 1.81 10.68
CA TRP A 93 2.41 3.22 10.44
C TRP A 93 0.91 3.42 10.14
N ALA A 94 0.25 2.40 9.59
CA ALA A 94 -1.17 2.42 9.31
C ALA A 94 -2.04 2.46 10.59
N ASP A 95 -1.53 1.89 11.70
CA ASP A 95 -2.25 1.85 12.98
C ASP A 95 -2.46 3.24 13.59
N ARG A 96 -1.66 4.23 13.17
CA ARG A 96 -1.78 5.62 13.62
C ARG A 96 -2.86 6.42 12.88
N LEU A 97 -3.40 5.88 11.79
CA LEU A 97 -4.44 6.54 11.01
C LEU A 97 -5.80 6.33 11.66
N ARG A 98 -6.45 7.44 12.04
CA ARG A 98 -7.84 7.46 12.52
C ARG A 98 -8.78 7.66 11.32
N LEU A 99 -8.98 6.59 10.54
CA LEU A 99 -9.98 6.52 9.46
C LEU A 99 -11.22 5.75 9.89
#